data_AF-A0A0S1S8P4-F1
#
_entry.id   AF-A0A0S1S8P4-F1
#
_cell.length_a   1.000
_cell.length_b   1.000
_cell.length_c   1.000
_cell.angle_alpha   90.00
_cell.angle_beta   90.00
_cell.angle_gamma   90.00
#
_symmetry.space_group_name_H-M   'P 1'
#
loop_
_entity.id
_entity.type
_entity.pdbx_description
1 polymer ?
#
loop_
_entity_poly.entity_id
_entity_poly.type
_entity_poly.pdbx_seq_one_letter_code
_entity_poly.pdbx_strand_id
1 'polypeptide(L)'
;MKIGSLLLVLLLFISCGLKNEKSEQISTTEDQMKELIAILSSDSKPHKEIGPKLSDSEIQEVENALELELPPSYKIFLKEFGNGAYWLYMNAIDDVKQKNFLNKYRKDLGKTIHLVGGKEYEVDSLLCLMTEDSNGGAWVWLTSENSESGEWPLAYYSLSDKKLHYKVDNFIEWLRLLTKGKYEVIRELDLDGKLGLG
;
A
#
# COMPACT_ATOMS: atom_id res chain seq x y z
N MET A 1 34.69 -72.06 -30.94
CA MET A 1 34.58 -72.61 -29.56
C MET A 1 35.07 -71.52 -28.60
N LYS A 2 34.36 -71.02 -27.60
CA LYS A 2 33.21 -71.51 -26.84
C LYS A 2 32.17 -70.40 -26.64
N ILE A 3 30.93 -70.86 -26.56
CA ILE A 3 29.71 -70.18 -26.12
C ILE A 3 29.77 -69.96 -24.61
N GLY A 4 29.17 -68.88 -24.12
CA GLY A 4 28.90 -68.67 -22.69
C GLY A 4 27.92 -67.53 -22.46
N SER A 5 26.63 -67.85 -22.57
CA SER A 5 25.48 -67.01 -22.25
C SER A 5 25.37 -66.77 -20.74
N LEU A 6 25.00 -65.55 -20.29
CA LEU A 6 24.11 -65.41 -19.13
C LEU A 6 23.38 -64.06 -19.11
N LEU A 7 22.07 -64.20 -18.91
CA LEU A 7 20.97 -63.24 -18.80
C LEU A 7 20.97 -62.46 -17.47
N LEU A 8 20.54 -61.18 -17.45
CA LEU A 8 19.65 -60.49 -16.46
C LEU A 8 19.77 -58.96 -16.65
N VAL A 9 18.78 -58.17 -17.11
CA VAL A 9 17.48 -57.74 -16.52
C VAL A 9 17.54 -56.33 -15.89
N LEU A 10 16.57 -55.48 -16.29
CA LEU A 10 16.05 -54.24 -15.66
C LEU A 10 17.01 -53.01 -15.61
N LEU A 11 16.63 -51.75 -15.85
CA LEU A 11 15.36 -51.02 -15.72
C LEU A 11 15.31 -49.84 -16.71
N LEU A 12 14.14 -49.65 -17.32
CA LEU A 12 13.69 -48.36 -17.85
C LEU A 12 13.53 -47.37 -16.69
N PHE A 13 14.31 -46.30 -16.68
CA PHE A 13 13.91 -45.06 -16.02
C PHE A 13 13.79 -43.97 -17.08
N ILE A 14 12.59 -43.88 -17.64
CA ILE A 14 12.01 -42.62 -18.06
C ILE A 14 11.85 -41.80 -16.76
N SER A 15 12.86 -41.00 -16.41
CA SER A 15 12.64 -39.94 -15.45
C SER A 15 12.13 -38.74 -16.22
N CYS A 16 10.80 -38.57 -16.18
CA CYS A 16 10.14 -37.30 -16.34
C CYS A 16 10.81 -36.27 -15.42
N GLY A 17 11.78 -35.54 -15.96
CA GLY A 17 12.19 -34.25 -15.44
C GLY A 17 11.36 -33.16 -16.09
N LEU A 18 10.03 -33.19 -15.90
CA LEU A 18 9.22 -31.99 -16.08
C LEU A 18 9.64 -31.04 -14.96
N LYS A 19 10.66 -30.23 -15.22
CA LYS A 19 10.88 -29.00 -14.47
C LYS A 19 9.65 -28.14 -14.72
N ASN A 20 8.73 -28.20 -13.76
CA ASN A 20 7.67 -27.23 -13.63
C ASN A 20 8.33 -25.94 -13.16
N GLU A 21 9.00 -25.24 -14.07
CA GLU A 21 9.37 -23.84 -13.89
C GLU A 21 8.05 -23.07 -13.89
N LYS A 22 7.43 -22.96 -12.72
CA LYS A 22 6.56 -21.82 -12.45
C LYS A 22 7.49 -20.61 -12.57
N SER A 23 7.51 -19.98 -13.74
CA SER A 23 7.99 -18.62 -13.81
C SER A 23 7.08 -17.81 -12.88
N GLU A 24 7.61 -17.37 -11.75
CA GLU A 24 7.01 -16.26 -11.02
C GLU A 24 6.98 -15.09 -12.01
N GLN A 25 5.84 -14.92 -12.65
CA GLN A 25 5.59 -13.78 -13.50
C GLN A 25 5.65 -12.58 -12.57
N ILE A 26 6.70 -11.76 -12.69
CA ILE A 26 6.84 -10.52 -11.93
C ILE A 26 5.65 -9.66 -12.32
N SER A 27 4.63 -9.65 -11.46
CA SER A 27 3.39 -8.92 -11.67
C SER A 27 3.71 -7.42 -11.64
N THR A 28 3.32 -6.70 -12.70
CA THR A 28 3.60 -5.27 -12.83
C THR A 28 2.79 -4.47 -11.82
N THR A 29 3.21 -3.24 -11.51
CA THR A 29 2.41 -2.28 -10.70
C THR A 29 0.97 -2.19 -11.21
N GLU A 30 0.79 -2.18 -12.54
CA GLU A 30 -0.52 -2.09 -13.16
C GLU A 30 -1.38 -3.34 -12.93
N ASP A 31 -0.79 -4.53 -13.08
CA ASP A 31 -1.49 -5.80 -12.85
C ASP A 31 -1.94 -5.93 -11.38
N GLN A 32 -1.04 -5.58 -10.45
CA GLN A 32 -1.32 -5.60 -9.01
C GLN A 32 -2.45 -4.63 -8.64
N MET A 33 -2.41 -3.41 -9.19
CA MET A 33 -3.43 -2.41 -8.92
C MET A 33 -4.79 -2.81 -9.51
N LYS A 34 -4.82 -3.37 -10.71
CA LYS A 34 -6.06 -3.89 -11.32
C LYS A 34 -6.71 -4.97 -10.45
N GLU A 35 -5.93 -5.91 -9.93
CA GLU A 35 -6.42 -6.95 -9.04
C GLU A 35 -7.04 -6.36 -7.77
N LEU A 36 -6.33 -5.45 -7.10
CA LEU A 36 -6.80 -4.84 -5.84
C LEU A 36 -8.06 -3.98 -6.05
N ILE A 37 -8.11 -3.21 -7.14
CA ILE A 37 -9.28 -2.40 -7.49
C ILE A 37 -10.48 -3.28 -7.85
N ALA A 38 -10.26 -4.43 -8.50
CA ALA A 38 -11.32 -5.39 -8.75
C ALA A 38 -11.90 -5.95 -7.44
N ILE A 39 -11.06 -6.24 -6.44
CA ILE A 39 -11.51 -6.65 -5.11
C ILE A 39 -12.37 -5.56 -4.48
N LEU A 40 -11.88 -4.31 -4.40
CA LEU A 40 -12.61 -3.18 -3.84
C LEU A 40 -13.97 -2.97 -4.53
N SER A 41 -13.99 -3.05 -5.86
CA SER A 41 -15.18 -2.84 -6.68
C SER A 41 -16.20 -3.97 -6.49
N SER A 42 -15.73 -5.22 -6.34
CA SER A 42 -16.59 -6.39 -6.10
C SER A 42 -17.23 -6.38 -4.72
N ASP A 43 -16.56 -5.78 -3.73
CA ASP A 43 -17.01 -5.69 -2.35
C ASP A 43 -17.38 -4.25 -2.00
N SER A 44 -18.34 -3.69 -2.75
CA SER A 44 -18.71 -2.26 -2.68
C SER A 44 -19.60 -1.86 -1.50
N LYS A 45 -20.31 -2.81 -0.89
CA LYS A 45 -21.24 -2.56 0.24
C LYS A 45 -20.64 -1.84 1.45
N PRO A 46 -19.42 -2.15 1.92
CA PRO A 46 -18.81 -1.48 3.06
C PRO A 46 -18.26 -0.08 2.73
N HIS A 47 -18.31 0.35 1.46
CA HIS A 47 -17.75 1.63 1.03
C HIS A 47 -18.82 2.72 1.00
N LYS A 48 -18.45 3.96 1.34
CA LYS A 48 -19.36 5.11 1.33
C LYS A 48 -18.68 6.33 0.73
N GLU A 49 -19.46 7.04 -0.09
CA GLU A 49 -19.09 8.32 -0.69
C GLU A 49 -17.72 8.27 -1.36
N ILE A 50 -17.50 7.27 -2.21
CA ILE A 50 -16.32 7.22 -3.07
C ILE A 50 -16.35 8.47 -3.96
N GLY A 51 -15.29 9.26 -3.89
CA GLY A 51 -15.13 10.45 -4.70
C GLY A 51 -14.93 10.13 -6.18
N PRO A 52 -15.05 11.12 -7.08
CA PRO A 52 -14.91 10.89 -8.51
C PRO A 52 -13.52 10.37 -8.89
N LYS A 53 -13.48 9.57 -9.96
CA LYS A 53 -12.25 9.24 -10.67
C LYS A 53 -11.63 10.50 -11.27
N LEU A 54 -10.30 10.54 -11.35
CA LEU A 54 -9.57 11.68 -11.92
C LEU A 54 -9.02 11.37 -13.31
N SER A 55 -9.05 12.37 -14.17
CA SER A 55 -8.32 12.38 -15.43
C SER A 55 -6.82 12.64 -15.23
N ASP A 56 -6.00 12.34 -16.26
CA ASP A 56 -4.57 12.66 -16.24
C ASP A 56 -4.31 14.16 -16.03
N SER A 57 -5.13 15.04 -16.61
CA SER A 57 -5.00 16.49 -16.41
C SER A 57 -5.30 16.91 -14.97
N GLU A 58 -6.30 16.32 -14.33
CA GLU A 58 -6.62 16.64 -12.93
C GLU A 58 -5.54 16.10 -11.98
N ILE A 59 -4.97 14.93 -12.28
CA ILE A 59 -3.83 14.39 -11.52
C ILE A 59 -2.62 15.32 -11.67
N GLN A 60 -2.33 15.79 -12.89
CA GLN A 60 -1.25 16.73 -13.14
C GLN A 60 -1.46 18.07 -12.42
N GLU A 61 -2.70 18.57 -12.33
CA GLU A 61 -3.02 19.76 -11.54
C GLU A 61 -2.73 19.57 -10.05
N VAL A 62 -3.01 18.39 -9.50
CA VAL A 62 -2.69 18.04 -8.12
C VAL A 62 -1.18 17.96 -7.93
N GLU A 63 -0.45 17.25 -8.79
CA GLU A 63 1.01 17.13 -8.76
C GLU A 63 1.69 18.51 -8.85
N ASN A 64 1.26 19.36 -9.78
CA ASN A 64 1.76 20.73 -9.92
C ASN A 64 1.52 21.58 -8.67
N ALA A 65 0.36 21.44 -8.04
CA ALA A 65 0.04 22.20 -6.83
C ALA A 65 0.76 21.68 -5.58
N LEU A 66 1.17 20.43 -5.57
CA LEU A 66 2.00 19.82 -4.53
C LEU A 66 3.49 20.04 -4.75
N GLU A 67 3.90 20.41 -5.97
CA GLU A 67 5.30 20.39 -6.43
C GLU A 67 5.94 18.99 -6.27
N LEU A 68 5.15 17.94 -6.49
CA LEU A 68 5.53 16.54 -6.31
C LEU A 68 4.90 15.66 -7.40
N GLU A 69 5.57 14.59 -7.79
CA GLU A 69 4.98 13.53 -8.63
C GLU A 69 4.36 12.45 -7.74
N LEU A 70 3.06 12.18 -7.90
CA LEU A 70 2.35 11.17 -7.14
C LEU A 70 2.82 9.75 -7.51
N PRO A 71 2.79 8.80 -6.55
CA PRO A 71 3.17 7.41 -6.80
C PRO A 71 2.41 6.79 -7.99
N PRO A 72 3.08 6.06 -8.89
CA PRO A 72 2.45 5.41 -10.03
C PRO A 72 1.24 4.55 -9.65
N SER A 73 1.34 3.75 -8.59
CA SER A 73 0.26 2.93 -8.07
C SER A 73 -0.95 3.75 -7.62
N TYR A 74 -0.72 4.88 -6.95
CA TYR A 74 -1.77 5.77 -6.47
C TYR A 74 -2.44 6.50 -7.65
N LYS A 75 -1.68 6.91 -8.67
CA LYS A 75 -2.26 7.45 -9.91
C LYS A 75 -3.24 6.49 -10.57
N ILE A 76 -2.93 5.19 -10.60
CA ILE A 76 -3.87 4.17 -11.11
C ILE A 76 -5.13 4.13 -10.26
N PHE A 77 -5.00 4.14 -8.94
CA PHE A 77 -6.15 4.17 -8.02
C PHE A 77 -7.05 5.40 -8.23
N LEU A 78 -6.46 6.58 -8.39
CA LEU A 78 -7.19 7.83 -8.64
C LEU A 78 -7.98 7.79 -9.97
N LYS A 79 -7.40 7.18 -11.01
CA LYS A 79 -8.05 7.04 -12.33
C LYS A 79 -9.15 6.00 -12.32
N GLU A 80 -8.97 4.90 -11.59
CA GLU A 80 -9.79 3.71 -11.74
C GLU A 80 -10.81 3.51 -10.62
N PHE A 81 -10.55 4.00 -9.41
CA PHE A 81 -11.42 3.81 -8.25
C PHE A 81 -12.05 5.13 -7.79
N GLY A 82 -11.25 6.13 -7.45
CA GLY A 82 -11.72 7.43 -6.99
C GLY A 82 -10.66 8.22 -6.23
N ASN A 83 -10.92 9.50 -6.00
CA ASN A 83 -9.97 10.44 -5.38
C ASN A 83 -10.04 10.53 -3.85
N GLY A 84 -10.92 9.77 -3.21
CA GLY A 84 -11.18 9.80 -1.77
C GLY A 84 -12.40 8.96 -1.43
N ALA A 85 -12.70 8.83 -0.13
CA ALA A 85 -13.86 8.09 0.35
C ALA A 85 -14.20 8.50 1.78
N TYR A 86 -15.48 8.79 2.06
CA TYR A 86 -15.91 8.93 3.46
C TYR A 86 -15.65 7.65 4.25
N TRP A 87 -15.82 6.49 3.61
CA TRP A 87 -15.56 5.20 4.24
C TRP A 87 -15.05 4.20 3.20
N LEU A 88 -13.81 3.76 3.33
CA LEU A 88 -13.23 2.64 2.60
C LEU A 88 -12.76 1.61 3.62
N TYR A 89 -13.60 0.60 3.88
CA TYR A 89 -13.37 -0.38 4.96
C TYR A 89 -12.94 0.24 6.30
N MET A 90 -13.66 1.25 6.81
CA MET A 90 -13.33 1.99 8.05
C MET A 90 -12.15 2.95 7.98
N ASN A 91 -11.62 3.21 6.79
CA ASN A 91 -10.59 4.22 6.58
C ASN A 91 -11.23 5.37 5.79
N ALA A 92 -11.20 6.58 6.35
CA ALA A 92 -11.72 7.78 5.69
C ALA A 92 -10.64 8.38 4.79
N ILE A 93 -10.62 7.98 3.52
CA ILE A 93 -9.58 8.36 2.56
C ILE A 93 -9.78 9.82 2.16
N ASP A 94 -8.73 10.62 2.34
CA ASP A 94 -8.76 12.04 2.08
C ASP A 94 -8.93 12.29 0.57
N ASP A 95 -9.70 13.32 0.23
CA ASP A 95 -9.73 13.81 -1.15
C ASP A 95 -8.37 14.41 -1.49
N VAL A 96 -7.62 13.76 -2.39
CA VAL A 96 -6.27 14.18 -2.78
C VAL A 96 -6.23 15.64 -3.27
N LYS A 97 -7.33 16.16 -3.84
CA LYS A 97 -7.41 17.56 -4.30
C LYS A 97 -7.31 18.57 -3.15
N GLN A 98 -7.60 18.15 -1.92
CA GLN A 98 -7.47 18.98 -0.73
C GLN A 98 -6.01 19.16 -0.28
N LYS A 99 -5.11 18.26 -0.70
CA LYS A 99 -3.66 18.35 -0.46
C LYS A 99 -3.34 18.55 1.02
N ASN A 100 -3.97 17.73 1.86
CA ASN A 100 -3.89 17.88 3.31
C ASN A 100 -2.56 17.33 3.80
N PHE A 101 -1.71 18.19 4.34
CA PHE A 101 -0.54 17.77 5.11
C PHE A 101 -0.91 17.60 6.59
N LEU A 102 -0.14 16.79 7.32
CA LEU A 102 -0.42 16.46 8.72
C LEU A 102 -0.53 17.71 9.61
N ASN A 103 0.29 18.73 9.36
CA ASN A 103 0.27 20.01 10.09
C ASN A 103 -1.09 20.76 9.98
N LYS A 104 -1.89 20.49 8.94
CA LYS A 104 -3.22 21.08 8.75
C LYS A 104 -4.19 20.61 9.83
N TYR A 105 -4.06 19.34 10.24
CA TYR A 105 -4.87 18.71 11.29
C TYR A 105 -4.25 18.87 12.68
N ARG A 106 -2.91 18.94 12.76
CA ARG A 106 -2.16 18.97 14.02
C ARG A 106 -1.17 20.14 14.05
N LYS A 107 -1.69 21.30 14.41
CA LYS A 107 -0.93 22.57 14.49
C LYS A 107 0.05 22.64 15.66
N ASP A 108 -0.07 21.73 16.62
CA ASP A 108 0.75 21.65 17.82
C ASP A 108 1.95 20.68 17.66
N LEU A 109 2.13 20.08 16.48
CA LEU A 109 3.33 19.32 16.17
C LEU A 109 4.54 20.24 16.06
N GLY A 110 5.71 19.72 16.43
CA GLY A 110 6.98 20.38 16.17
C GLY A 110 7.30 20.43 14.67
N LYS A 111 8.49 20.93 14.35
CA LYS A 111 8.98 20.93 12.95
C LYS A 111 9.22 19.52 12.41
N THR A 112 9.62 18.60 13.29
CA THR A 112 9.91 17.21 12.93
C THR A 112 9.10 16.24 13.79
N ILE A 113 8.92 15.04 13.27
CA ILE A 113 8.30 13.90 13.96
C ILE A 113 9.15 12.64 13.76
N HIS A 114 9.27 11.85 14.81
CA HIS A 114 10.08 10.64 14.81
C HIS A 114 9.27 9.42 14.36
N LEU A 115 9.83 8.60 13.46
CA LEU A 115 9.36 7.24 13.21
C LEU A 115 10.00 6.28 14.21
N VAL A 116 9.17 5.54 14.95
CA VAL A 116 9.64 4.56 15.93
C VAL A 116 10.55 3.52 15.26
N GLY A 117 11.81 3.47 15.71
CA GLY A 117 12.83 2.60 15.14
C GLY A 117 13.45 3.11 13.83
N GLY A 118 13.18 4.36 13.46
CA GLY A 118 13.64 4.97 12.21
C GLY A 118 14.17 6.39 12.38
N LYS A 119 14.14 7.15 11.29
CA LYS A 119 14.58 8.55 11.23
C LYS A 119 13.44 9.52 11.56
N GLU A 120 13.79 10.80 11.62
CA GLU A 120 12.81 11.89 11.70
C GLU A 120 12.41 12.39 10.31
N TYR A 121 11.20 12.96 10.23
CA TYR A 121 10.65 13.59 9.04
C TYR A 121 10.17 14.99 9.38
N GLU A 122 10.27 15.91 8.42
CA GLU A 122 9.64 17.22 8.54
C GLU A 122 8.12 17.05 8.47
N VAL A 123 7.39 17.66 9.40
CA VAL A 123 5.92 17.50 9.46
C VAL A 123 5.25 18.05 8.20
N ASP A 124 5.82 19.10 7.62
CA ASP A 124 5.34 19.73 6.39
C ASP A 124 5.59 18.88 5.13
N SER A 125 6.36 17.78 5.23
CA SER A 125 6.50 16.80 4.16
C SER A 125 5.55 15.60 4.29
N LEU A 126 4.66 15.58 5.27
CA LEU A 126 3.78 14.43 5.52
C LEU A 126 2.40 14.67 4.92
N LEU A 127 2.19 14.21 3.70
CA LEU A 127 0.91 14.27 3.00
C LEU A 127 -0.03 13.19 3.56
N CYS A 128 -1.25 13.55 3.96
CA CYS A 128 -2.22 12.58 4.47
C CYS A 128 -2.83 11.76 3.34
N LEU A 129 -2.86 10.43 3.50
CA LEU A 129 -3.70 9.54 2.69
C LEU A 129 -5.15 9.55 3.20
N MET A 130 -5.33 9.71 4.51
CA MET A 130 -6.63 9.66 5.16
C MET A 130 -6.76 10.77 6.20
N THR A 131 -8.00 11.15 6.50
CA THR A 131 -8.28 11.90 7.73
C THR A 131 -7.99 11.02 8.93
N GLU A 132 -7.90 11.63 10.11
CA GLU A 132 -7.70 10.88 11.34
C GLU A 132 -8.85 9.91 11.61
N ASP A 133 -8.48 8.68 11.98
CA ASP A 133 -9.41 7.65 12.41
C ASP A 133 -9.95 7.91 13.83
N SER A 134 -10.84 7.04 14.27
CA SER A 134 -11.45 7.14 15.61
C SER A 134 -10.46 6.98 16.77
N ASN A 135 -9.27 6.42 16.50
CA ASN A 135 -8.18 6.28 17.47
C ASN A 135 -7.22 7.48 17.44
N GLY A 136 -7.52 8.50 16.62
CA GLY A 136 -6.71 9.70 16.47
C GLY A 136 -5.44 9.49 15.64
N GLY A 137 -5.34 8.41 14.86
CA GLY A 137 -4.21 8.19 13.98
C GLY A 137 -4.54 8.37 12.50
N ALA A 138 -3.52 8.50 11.67
CA ALA A 138 -3.69 8.71 10.24
C ALA A 138 -2.54 8.11 9.45
N TRP A 139 -2.83 7.50 8.30
CA TRP A 139 -1.80 7.13 7.34
C TRP A 139 -1.32 8.35 6.55
N VAL A 140 -0.01 8.57 6.55
CA VAL A 140 0.66 9.66 5.83
C VAL A 140 1.71 9.10 4.88
N TRP A 141 1.84 9.74 3.73
CA TRP A 141 2.92 9.52 2.77
C TRP A 141 4.20 10.17 3.26
N LEU A 142 5.32 9.46 3.09
CA LEU A 142 6.65 9.96 3.39
C LEU A 142 7.26 10.59 2.12
N THR A 143 6.75 11.75 1.70
CA THR A 143 7.06 12.32 0.37
C THR A 143 8.52 12.76 0.18
N SER A 144 9.26 12.92 1.28
CA SER A 144 10.70 13.20 1.26
C SER A 144 11.56 11.95 1.02
N GLU A 145 10.97 10.76 0.96
CA GLU A 145 11.66 9.54 0.56
C GLU A 145 11.54 9.30 -0.94
N ASN A 146 12.68 9.31 -1.62
CA ASN A 146 12.76 8.89 -3.01
C ASN A 146 13.01 7.39 -3.09
N SER A 147 12.16 6.68 -3.84
CA SER A 147 12.45 5.34 -4.32
C SER A 147 12.76 5.38 -5.81
N GLU A 148 13.58 4.43 -6.29
CA GLU A 148 13.87 4.29 -7.72
C GLU A 148 12.60 3.97 -8.54
N SER A 149 11.55 3.43 -7.89
CA SER A 149 10.27 3.13 -8.52
C SER A 149 9.30 4.31 -8.57
N GLY A 150 9.64 5.46 -7.97
CA GLY A 150 8.74 6.60 -7.82
C GLY A 150 7.58 6.36 -6.85
N GLU A 151 7.64 5.29 -6.07
CA GLU A 151 6.67 5.00 -5.01
C GLU A 151 7.09 5.66 -3.70
N TRP A 152 6.13 6.11 -2.90
CA TRP A 152 6.40 6.62 -1.56
C TRP A 152 5.92 5.62 -0.51
N PRO A 153 6.73 5.35 0.52
CA PRO A 153 6.27 4.64 1.69
C PRO A 153 5.18 5.40 2.43
N LEU A 154 4.38 4.66 3.20
CA LEU A 154 3.43 5.23 4.14
C LEU A 154 3.81 4.86 5.57
N ALA A 155 3.52 5.75 6.51
CA ALA A 155 3.58 5.45 7.94
C ALA A 155 2.30 5.89 8.64
N TYR A 156 2.02 5.26 9.77
CA TYR A 156 0.87 5.59 10.60
C TYR A 156 1.25 6.59 11.69
N TYR A 157 0.70 7.79 11.64
CA TYR A 157 0.76 8.75 12.73
C TYR A 157 -0.14 8.30 13.89
N SER A 158 0.36 8.37 15.13
CA SER A 158 -0.44 8.18 16.35
C SER A 158 -0.51 9.46 17.18
N LEU A 159 -1.72 9.91 17.51
CA LEU A 159 -1.92 11.03 18.42
C LEU A 159 -1.46 10.73 19.85
N SER A 160 -1.48 9.46 20.27
CA SER A 160 -1.23 9.08 21.66
C SER A 160 0.17 9.46 22.14
N ASP A 161 1.18 9.29 21.27
CA ASP A 161 2.58 9.62 21.55
C ASP A 161 3.19 10.62 20.56
N LYS A 162 2.39 11.10 19.59
CA LYS A 162 2.76 12.04 18.54
C LYS A 162 3.96 11.56 17.71
N LYS A 163 3.98 10.28 17.37
CA LYS A 163 5.02 9.67 16.53
C LYS A 163 4.44 9.00 15.30
N LEU A 164 5.32 8.72 14.34
CA LEU A 164 5.04 7.79 13.27
C LEU A 164 5.38 6.37 13.75
N HIS A 165 4.52 5.43 13.39
CA HIS A 165 4.65 4.00 13.66
C HIS A 165 4.39 3.27 12.35
N TYR A 166 4.75 1.98 12.31
CA TYR A 166 4.39 1.03 11.25
C TYR A 166 4.51 1.59 9.82
N LYS A 167 5.66 1.34 9.19
CA LYS A 167 5.94 1.76 7.82
C LYS A 167 5.64 0.62 6.85
N VAL A 168 4.97 0.94 5.74
CA VAL A 168 4.78 0.06 4.57
C VAL A 168 5.47 0.68 3.37
N ASP A 169 5.96 -0.15 2.45
CA ASP A 169 6.89 0.26 1.38
C ASP A 169 6.23 1.15 0.33
N ASN A 170 4.93 0.96 0.07
CA ASN A 170 4.17 1.70 -0.94
C ASN A 170 2.66 1.53 -0.78
N PHE A 171 1.90 2.20 -1.66
CA PHE A 171 0.44 2.13 -1.67
C PHE A 171 -0.11 0.73 -1.95
N ILE A 172 0.56 -0.06 -2.79
CA ILE A 172 0.10 -1.41 -3.13
C ILE A 172 0.09 -2.27 -1.88
N GLU A 173 1.16 -2.20 -1.08
CA GLU A 173 1.24 -2.91 0.19
C GLU A 173 0.13 -2.46 1.16
N TRP A 174 -0.06 -1.14 1.30
CA TRP A 174 -1.15 -0.60 2.13
C TRP A 174 -2.52 -1.11 1.68
N LEU A 175 -2.79 -1.11 0.37
CA LEU A 175 -4.06 -1.54 -0.21
C LEU A 175 -4.27 -3.07 -0.13
N ARG A 176 -3.19 -3.86 -0.17
CA ARG A 176 -3.23 -5.30 0.13
C ARG A 176 -3.65 -5.56 1.57
N LEU A 177 -3.08 -4.84 2.53
CA LEU A 177 -3.49 -4.95 3.94
C LEU A 177 -4.96 -4.56 4.11
N LEU A 178 -5.38 -3.46 3.49
CA LEU A 178 -6.77 -3.00 3.49
C LEU A 178 -7.74 -4.07 2.96
N THR A 179 -7.46 -4.62 1.77
CA THR A 179 -8.34 -5.61 1.12
C THR A 179 -8.34 -6.96 1.82
N LYS A 180 -7.24 -7.32 2.50
CA LYS A 180 -7.13 -8.51 3.35
C LYS A 180 -7.92 -8.37 4.65
N GLY A 181 -7.70 -7.28 5.40
CA GLY A 181 -8.31 -7.07 6.71
C GLY A 181 -9.75 -6.56 6.65
N LYS A 182 -10.10 -5.79 5.61
CA LYS A 182 -11.41 -5.16 5.41
C LYS A 182 -11.85 -4.30 6.60
N TYR A 183 -10.87 -3.67 7.25
CA TYR A 183 -11.02 -2.81 8.42
C TYR A 183 -9.92 -1.74 8.43
N GLU A 184 -9.78 -0.98 9.53
CA GLU A 184 -8.64 -0.08 9.78
C GLU A 184 -7.31 -0.80 9.52
N VAL A 185 -6.52 -0.32 8.55
CA VAL A 185 -5.30 -1.01 8.08
C VAL A 185 -4.29 -1.23 9.21
N ILE A 186 -4.23 -0.31 10.16
CA ILE A 186 -3.31 -0.38 11.30
C ILE A 186 -3.51 -1.65 12.14
N ARG A 187 -4.72 -2.23 12.16
CA ARG A 187 -5.00 -3.47 12.92
C ARG A 187 -4.37 -4.72 12.33
N GLU A 188 -4.00 -4.70 11.06
CA GLU A 188 -3.22 -5.78 10.45
C GLU A 188 -1.75 -5.74 10.88
N LEU A 189 -1.29 -4.63 11.47
CA LEU A 189 0.11 -4.40 11.83
C LEU A 189 0.34 -4.33 13.34
N ASP A 190 -0.57 -3.73 14.11
CA ASP A 190 -0.47 -3.61 15.57
C ASP A 190 -0.97 -4.87 16.31
N LEU A 191 -0.41 -6.04 15.97
CA LEU A 191 -0.88 -7.33 16.47
C LEU A 191 -0.64 -7.53 17.98
N ASP A 192 0.36 -6.85 18.53
CA ASP A 192 0.69 -6.87 19.95
C ASP A 192 -0.08 -5.80 20.76
N GLY A 193 -0.91 -4.98 20.11
CA GLY A 193 -1.67 -3.90 20.75
C GLY A 193 -0.80 -2.80 21.35
N LYS A 194 0.35 -2.48 20.74
CA LYS A 194 1.29 -1.47 21.24
C LYS A 194 0.71 -0.06 21.19
N LEU A 195 -0.22 0.20 20.27
CA LEU A 195 -0.89 1.48 20.15
C LEU A 195 -2.16 1.56 21.01
N GLY A 196 -2.57 0.46 21.67
CA GLY A 196 -3.76 0.44 22.51
C GLY A 196 -5.05 0.75 21.76
N LEU A 197 -5.14 0.32 20.49
CA LEU A 197 -6.32 0.51 19.65
C LEU A 197 -7.47 -0.33 20.23
N GLY A 198 -8.57 0.34 20.60
CA GLY A 198 -9.71 -0.24 21.32
C GLY A 198 -10.41 -1.40 20.63
#